data_AF-A0A7Y3P2E0-F1
#
_entry.id   AF-A0A7Y3P2E0-F1
#
_cell.length_a   1.000
_cell.length_b   1.000
_cell.length_c   1.000
_cell.angle_alpha   90.00
_cell.angle_beta   90.00
_cell.angle_gamma   90.00
#
_symmetry.space_group_name_H-M   'P 1'
#
loop_
_entity.id
_entity.type
_entity.pdbx_description
1 polymer ?
#
loop_
_entity_poly.entity_id
_entity_poly.type
_entity_poly.pdbx_seq_one_letter_code
_entity_poly.pdbx_strand_id
1 'polypeptide(L)'
;MTKINKPELIKKIKEIEGLTKEEKTQLLELINHNKRYGLVWEDKPEDVEEILNEKLPVLSEVKEKAILNGDSPEKPNHILIEGDNLHVLTTLCFTHEGKIDVIYIDPPYNTGSKDFKYNDSFVDKEDSYRHS
;
A
#
# COMPACT_ATOMS: atom_id res chain seq x y z
N MET A 1 -14.35 11.21 -37.98
CA MET A 1 -13.04 11.32 -37.28
C MET A 1 -12.54 9.92 -36.98
N THR A 2 -11.40 9.54 -37.54
CA THR A 2 -10.80 8.20 -37.39
C THR A 2 -10.36 8.02 -35.93
N LYS A 3 -10.90 7.03 -35.22
CA LYS A 3 -10.45 6.71 -33.86
C LYS A 3 -9.01 6.20 -33.94
N ILE A 4 -8.09 6.90 -33.29
CA ILE A 4 -6.68 6.51 -33.22
C ILE A 4 -6.56 5.23 -32.37
N ASN A 5 -6.01 4.17 -32.95
CA ASN A 5 -5.76 2.90 -32.27
C ASN A 5 -4.50 3.01 -31.39
N LYS A 6 -4.68 3.41 -30.13
CA LYS A 6 -3.57 3.67 -29.19
C LYS A 6 -2.63 2.46 -28.98
N PRO A 7 -3.11 1.22 -28.77
CA PRO A 7 -2.24 0.05 -28.64
C PRO A 7 -1.29 -0.15 -29.83
N GLU A 8 -1.79 0.06 -31.05
CA GLU A 8 -1.02 -0.13 -32.27
C GLU A 8 0.05 0.96 -32.44
N LEU A 9 -0.25 2.21 -32.07
CA LEU A 9 0.75 3.29 -32.05
C LEU A 9 1.84 3.07 -31.00
N ILE A 10 1.48 2.60 -29.80
CA ILE A 10 2.45 2.29 -28.74
C ILE A 10 3.43 1.22 -29.21
N LYS A 11 2.93 0.18 -29.89
CA LYS A 11 3.77 -0.87 -30.48
C LYS A 11 4.73 -0.29 -31.52
N LYS A 12 4.22 0.52 -32.45
CA LYS A 12 5.05 1.19 -33.47
C LYS A 12 6.15 2.06 -32.85
N ILE A 13 5.87 2.84 -31.81
CA ILE A 13 6.88 3.70 -31.16
C ILE A 13 7.99 2.89 -30.48
N LYS A 14 7.65 1.75 -29.87
CA LYS A 14 8.66 0.86 -29.27
C LYS A 14 9.59 0.28 -30.35
N GLU A 15 9.03 -0.08 -31.50
CA GLU A 15 9.73 -0.72 -32.62
C GLU A 15 10.48 0.25 -33.55
N ILE A 16 10.27 1.58 -33.46
CA ILE A 16 11.01 2.54 -34.28
C ILE A 16 12.52 2.48 -33.96
N GLU A 17 13.32 2.24 -34.99
CA GLU A 17 14.77 2.34 -34.95
C GLU A 17 15.21 3.79 -35.22
N GLY A 18 16.30 4.23 -34.57
CA GLY A 18 16.84 5.59 -34.73
C GLY A 18 16.37 6.62 -33.70
N LEU A 19 15.48 6.25 -32.77
CA LEU A 19 15.12 7.07 -31.60
C LEU A 19 15.84 6.59 -30.35
N THR A 20 16.31 7.54 -29.55
CA THR A 20 16.83 7.31 -28.19
C THR A 20 15.71 6.88 -27.23
N LYS A 21 16.10 6.33 -26.08
CA LYS A 21 15.14 5.88 -25.04
C LYS A 21 14.34 7.06 -24.48
N GLU A 22 14.97 8.22 -24.31
CA GLU A 22 14.34 9.47 -23.89
C GLU A 22 13.29 9.93 -24.91
N GLU A 23 13.60 9.94 -26.20
CA GLU A 23 12.65 10.36 -27.25
C GLU A 23 11.45 9.40 -27.36
N LYS A 24 11.69 8.08 -27.22
CA LYS A 24 10.60 7.09 -27.16
C LYS A 24 9.67 7.34 -25.96
N THR A 25 10.25 7.70 -24.82
CA THR A 25 9.49 8.01 -23.60
C THR A 25 8.59 9.24 -23.80
N GLN A 26 9.13 10.32 -24.37
CA GLN A 26 8.36 11.54 -24.68
C GLN A 26 7.20 11.28 -25.64
N LEU A 27 7.39 10.43 -26.67
CA LEU A 27 6.32 10.06 -27.60
C LEU A 27 5.22 9.24 -26.93
N LEU A 28 5.58 8.37 -25.99
CA LEU A 28 4.61 7.60 -25.20
C LEU A 28 3.81 8.51 -24.26
N GLU A 29 4.44 9.52 -23.65
CA GLU A 29 3.77 10.55 -22.84
C GLU A 29 2.76 11.35 -23.68
N LEU A 30 3.13 11.76 -24.90
CA LEU A 30 2.24 12.49 -25.82
C LEU A 30 1.00 11.68 -26.25
N ILE A 31 1.12 10.35 -26.39
CA ILE A 31 -0.04 9.47 -26.68
C ILE A 31 -0.93 9.28 -25.45
N ASN A 32 -0.31 9.23 -24.28
CA ASN A 32 -0.98 9.07 -23.00
C ASN A 32 -1.60 10.36 -22.49
N HIS A 33 -1.34 11.50 -23.13
CA HIS A 33 -1.88 12.84 -22.88
C HIS A 33 -3.40 12.99 -23.12
N ASN A 34 -4.20 11.95 -22.88
CA ASN A 34 -5.56 12.20 -22.43
C ASN A 34 -5.45 12.81 -21.03
N LYS A 35 -6.14 13.92 -20.77
CA LYS A 35 -6.28 14.44 -19.40
C LYS A 35 -6.88 13.35 -18.51
N ARG A 36 -6.03 12.62 -17.78
CA ARG A 36 -6.46 11.79 -16.67
C ARG A 36 -6.66 12.75 -15.52
N TYR A 37 -7.91 13.07 -15.23
CA TYR A 37 -8.26 13.74 -14.00
C TYR A 37 -8.11 12.72 -12.88
N GLY A 38 -7.20 12.97 -11.93
CA GLY A 38 -6.95 12.06 -10.83
C GLY A 38 -5.50 12.15 -10.34
N LEU A 39 -5.27 11.54 -9.19
CA LEU A 39 -3.93 11.23 -8.70
C LEU A 39 -3.35 10.09 -9.56
N VAL A 40 -2.11 10.24 -10.01
CA VAL A 40 -1.39 9.23 -10.79
C VAL A 40 -0.09 8.95 -10.05
N TRP A 41 0.14 7.69 -9.71
CA TRP A 41 1.36 7.19 -9.07
C TRP A 41 1.80 5.90 -9.76
N GLU A 42 3.01 5.45 -9.47
CA GLU A 42 3.53 4.19 -9.97
C GLU A 42 2.87 3.02 -9.23
N ASP A 43 2.34 2.05 -9.96
CA ASP A 43 1.81 0.82 -9.37
C ASP A 43 2.99 -0.04 -8.90
N LYS A 44 3.39 0.13 -7.64
CA LYS A 44 4.42 -0.67 -6.98
C LYS A 44 3.76 -1.40 -5.81
N PRO A 45 3.36 -2.67 -5.98
CA PRO A 45 2.83 -3.45 -4.86
C PRO A 45 3.91 -3.59 -3.79
N GLU A 46 3.49 -3.56 -2.52
CA GLU A 46 4.38 -3.80 -1.40
C GLU A 46 4.52 -5.32 -1.19
N ASP A 47 5.72 -5.80 -0.85
CA ASP A 47 5.99 -7.23 -0.61
C ASP A 47 5.00 -7.83 0.42
N VAL A 48 4.58 -7.03 1.40
CA VAL A 48 3.61 -7.42 2.43
C VAL A 48 2.23 -7.72 1.83
N GLU A 49 1.79 -6.92 0.86
CA GLU A 49 0.51 -7.15 0.16
C GLU A 49 0.54 -8.45 -0.64
N GLU A 50 1.65 -8.73 -1.33
CA GLU A 50 1.83 -10.00 -2.04
C GLU A 50 1.78 -11.20 -1.10
N ILE A 51 2.44 -11.10 0.06
CA ILE A 51 2.43 -12.15 1.08
C ILE A 51 1.01 -12.39 1.61
N LEU A 52 0.25 -11.33 1.86
CA LEU A 52 -1.10 -11.43 2.42
C LEU A 52 -2.10 -12.13 1.49
N ASN A 53 -1.87 -12.12 0.18
CA ASN A 53 -2.67 -12.90 -0.78
C ASN A 53 -2.56 -14.42 -0.57
N GLU A 54 -1.42 -14.89 -0.07
CA GLU A 54 -1.19 -16.33 0.17
C GLU A 54 -1.27 -16.71 1.64
N LYS A 55 -0.91 -15.80 2.55
CA LYS A 55 -0.73 -16.09 3.98
C LYS A 55 -1.48 -15.08 4.84
N LEU A 56 -2.64 -15.50 5.30
CA LEU A 56 -3.45 -14.68 6.20
C LEU A 56 -2.91 -14.74 7.64
N PRO A 57 -2.70 -13.59 8.29
CA PRO A 57 -2.31 -13.53 9.69
C PRO A 57 -3.43 -14.06 10.59
N VAL A 58 -3.03 -14.64 11.73
CA VAL A 58 -3.95 -15.14 12.75
C VAL A 58 -3.65 -14.42 14.05
N LEU A 59 -4.68 -13.85 14.68
CA LEU A 59 -4.55 -13.20 15.98
C LEU A 59 -4.45 -14.25 17.09
N SER A 60 -3.45 -14.08 17.96
CA SER A 60 -3.29 -14.90 19.16
C SER A 60 -3.65 -14.07 20.38
N GLU A 61 -4.56 -14.58 21.21
CA GLU A 61 -4.91 -13.93 22.48
C GLU A 61 -3.78 -14.10 23.50
N VAL A 62 -3.38 -12.98 24.13
CA VAL A 62 -2.43 -12.96 25.25
C VAL A 62 -3.22 -12.72 26.53
N LYS A 63 -3.61 -13.81 27.19
CA LYS A 63 -4.52 -13.79 28.35
C LYS A 63 -3.95 -13.00 29.52
N GLU A 64 -2.63 -12.97 29.65
CA GLU A 64 -1.91 -12.27 30.72
C GLU A 64 -2.05 -10.75 30.61
N LYS A 65 -2.31 -10.23 29.40
CA LYS A 65 -2.51 -8.79 29.13
C LYS A 65 -3.99 -8.45 28.92
N ALA A 66 -4.92 -9.36 29.23
CA ALA A 66 -6.34 -9.12 29.04
C ALA A 66 -6.81 -7.94 29.90
N ILE A 67 -7.43 -6.94 29.25
CA ILE A 67 -8.04 -5.81 29.93
C ILE A 67 -9.46 -6.21 30.32
N LEU A 68 -9.64 -6.58 31.59
CA LEU A 68 -10.93 -7.02 32.12
C LEU A 68 -11.75 -5.82 32.63
N ASN A 69 -12.98 -5.68 32.13
CA ASN A 69 -13.92 -4.63 32.55
C ASN A 69 -14.67 -4.99 33.86
N GLY A 70 -13.93 -5.32 34.93
CA GLY A 70 -14.50 -5.65 36.24
C GLY A 70 -15.55 -6.77 36.22
N ASP A 71 -16.41 -6.83 37.26
CA ASP A 71 -17.41 -7.90 37.45
C ASP A 71 -18.72 -7.71 36.65
N SER A 72 -18.79 -6.74 35.74
CA SER A 72 -20.03 -6.47 34.98
C SER A 72 -20.01 -7.16 33.62
N PRO A 73 -20.73 -8.27 33.42
CA PRO A 73 -20.77 -9.02 32.15
C PRO A 73 -21.43 -8.24 30.99
N GLU A 74 -21.99 -7.06 31.26
CA GLU A 74 -22.73 -6.25 30.28
C GLU A 74 -21.86 -5.21 29.56
N LYS A 75 -20.62 -4.97 30.02
CA LYS A 75 -19.74 -3.99 29.37
C LYS A 75 -18.98 -4.64 28.20
N PRO A 76 -18.97 -4.03 27.00
CA PRO A 76 -18.21 -4.55 25.88
C PRO A 76 -16.71 -4.54 26.20
N ASN A 77 -15.99 -5.56 25.74
CA ASN A 77 -14.54 -5.62 25.88
C ASN A 77 -13.87 -4.68 24.86
N HIS A 78 -12.87 -3.93 25.31
CA HIS A 78 -11.98 -3.19 24.42
C HIS A 78 -10.88 -4.13 23.91
N ILE A 79 -10.51 -4.00 22.64
CA ILE A 79 -9.50 -4.85 22.00
C ILE A 79 -8.25 -4.01 21.76
N LEU A 80 -7.11 -4.48 22.24
CA LEU A 80 -5.78 -3.97 21.88
C LEU A 80 -5.08 -5.05 21.06
N ILE A 81 -4.59 -4.68 19.88
CA ILE A 81 -3.88 -5.60 18.98
C ILE A 81 -2.47 -5.05 18.76
N GLU A 82 -1.46 -5.89 19.01
CA GLU A 82 -0.06 -5.60 18.76
C GLU A 82 0.36 -6.27 17.45
N GLY A 83 0.82 -5.48 16.48
CA GLY A 83 1.24 -5.98 15.17
C GLY A 83 1.35 -4.87 14.14
N ASP A 84 1.83 -5.24 12.95
CA ASP A 84 1.83 -4.36 11.79
C ASP A 84 0.40 -4.01 11.36
N ASN A 85 0.16 -2.74 11.02
CA ASN A 85 -1.21 -2.24 10.83
C ASN A 85 -1.93 -2.89 9.65
N LEU A 86 -1.24 -3.19 8.54
CA LEU A 86 -1.82 -3.78 7.35
C LEU A 86 -2.26 -5.22 7.63
N HIS A 87 -1.43 -5.99 8.33
CA HIS A 87 -1.77 -7.33 8.78
C HIS A 87 -2.99 -7.32 9.71
N VAL A 88 -3.00 -6.44 10.71
CA VAL A 88 -4.10 -6.33 11.68
C VAL A 88 -5.40 -5.94 10.97
N LEU A 89 -5.39 -4.91 10.13
CA LEU A 89 -6.58 -4.46 9.41
C LEU A 89 -7.11 -5.57 8.48
N THR A 90 -6.23 -6.30 7.80
CA THR A 90 -6.61 -7.46 6.97
C THR A 90 -7.33 -8.53 7.80
N THR A 91 -6.87 -8.84 9.01
CA THR A 91 -7.60 -9.77 9.91
C THR A 91 -8.94 -9.23 10.37
N LEU A 92 -9.02 -7.92 10.65
CA LEU A 92 -10.24 -7.28 11.13
C LEU A 92 -11.31 -7.23 10.04
N CYS A 93 -10.96 -7.16 8.76
CA CYS A 93 -11.92 -7.24 7.66
C CYS A 93 -12.84 -8.48 7.79
N PHE A 94 -12.33 -9.64 8.18
CA PHE A 94 -13.14 -10.85 8.32
C PHE A 94 -14.25 -10.76 9.40
N THR A 95 -14.06 -9.92 10.41
CA THR A 95 -14.94 -9.87 11.59
C THR A 95 -15.68 -8.54 11.76
N HIS A 96 -15.10 -7.45 11.26
CA HIS A 96 -15.52 -6.08 11.50
C HIS A 96 -15.82 -5.28 10.21
N GLU A 97 -15.84 -5.92 9.03
CA GLU A 97 -16.27 -5.28 7.79
C GLU A 97 -17.67 -4.64 7.96
N GLY A 98 -17.76 -3.34 7.64
CA GLY A 98 -18.98 -2.55 7.76
C GLY A 98 -19.44 -2.26 9.19
N LYS A 99 -18.63 -2.58 10.22
CA LYS A 99 -18.99 -2.41 11.66
C LYS A 99 -18.25 -1.28 12.36
N ILE A 100 -17.39 -0.54 11.66
CA ILE A 100 -16.59 0.54 12.23
C ILE A 100 -17.26 1.88 11.93
N ASP A 101 -17.71 2.58 12.97
CA ASP A 101 -18.37 3.88 12.83
C ASP A 101 -17.37 5.02 12.60
N VAL A 102 -16.22 4.99 13.29
CA VAL A 102 -15.22 6.05 13.27
C VAL A 102 -13.82 5.46 13.30
N ILE A 103 -12.94 5.99 12.45
CA ILE A 103 -11.51 5.69 12.42
C ILE A 103 -10.75 6.98 12.73
N TYR A 104 -9.87 6.93 13.72
CA TYR A 104 -8.93 8.01 14.03
C TYR A 104 -7.50 7.48 13.86
N ILE A 105 -6.72 8.13 13.00
CA ILE A 105 -5.32 7.80 12.73
C ILE A 105 -4.48 9.08 12.73
N ASP A 106 -3.27 8.99 13.26
CA ASP A 106 -2.25 10.05 13.22
C ASP A 106 -1.00 9.47 12.55
N PRO A 107 -1.01 9.30 11.21
CA PRO A 107 0.11 8.70 10.49
C PRO A 107 1.31 9.65 10.49
N PRO A 108 2.54 9.14 10.32
CA PRO A 108 3.72 9.98 10.20
C PRO A 108 3.59 10.91 9.00
N TYR A 109 3.66 12.22 9.24
CA TYR A 109 3.66 13.20 8.17
C TYR A 109 5.03 13.20 7.49
N ASN A 110 5.06 12.96 6.17
CA ASN A 110 6.27 12.94 5.36
C ASN A 110 6.87 14.36 5.18
N THR A 111 7.21 15.03 6.28
CA THR A 111 7.63 16.43 6.36
C THR A 111 9.10 16.65 6.02
N GLY A 112 9.83 15.61 5.63
CA GLY A 112 11.26 15.67 5.29
C GLY A 112 12.20 15.86 6.48
N SER A 113 11.68 15.86 7.72
CA SER A 113 12.48 15.72 8.94
C SER A 113 13.08 14.32 9.00
N LYS A 114 14.38 14.22 9.29
CA LYS A 114 15.22 13.01 9.14
C LYS A 114 14.86 11.82 10.02
N ASP A 115 13.82 11.94 10.84
CA ASP A 115 13.47 10.96 11.86
C ASP A 115 12.54 9.87 11.32
N PHE A 116 11.95 10.05 10.13
CA PHE A 116 11.19 9.02 9.43
C PHE A 116 11.71 8.86 8.00
N LYS A 117 12.53 7.83 7.78
CA LYS A 117 12.91 7.37 6.45
C LYS A 117 11.91 6.29 6.05
N TYR A 118 11.14 6.52 5.00
CA TYR A 118 10.52 5.41 4.28
C TYR A 118 11.66 4.51 3.79
N ASN A 119 11.64 3.22 4.11
CA ASN A 119 12.67 2.27 3.72
C ASN A 119 12.49 1.86 2.24
N ASP A 120 12.39 2.86 1.36
CA ASP A 120 12.14 2.68 -0.09
C ASP A 120 13.42 2.48 -0.90
N SER A 121 14.58 2.57 -0.23
CA SER A 121 15.88 2.28 -0.82
C SER A 121 16.14 0.79 -0.67
N PHE A 122 16.32 0.06 -1.77
CA PHE A 122 16.82 -1.33 -1.78
C PHE A 122 17.82 -1.55 -0.64
N VAL A 123 17.37 -2.22 0.41
CA VAL A 123 18.14 -2.38 1.65
C VAL A 123 19.23 -3.39 1.34
N ASP A 124 20.48 -2.93 1.36
CA ASP A 124 21.65 -3.81 1.26
C ASP A 124 21.56 -4.86 2.38
N LYS A 125 22.03 -6.09 2.14
CA LYS A 125 21.70 -7.27 2.96
C LYS A 125 22.09 -7.18 4.44
N GLU A 126 22.87 -6.18 4.81
CA GLU A 126 23.49 -5.98 6.14
C GLU A 126 22.84 -4.87 6.99
N ASP A 127 21.74 -4.24 6.57
CA ASP A 127 21.09 -3.20 7.39
C ASP A 127 20.32 -3.79 8.59
N SER A 128 20.56 -3.19 9.76
CA SER A 128 20.00 -3.57 11.06
C SER A 128 18.58 -3.05 11.30
N TYR A 129 18.05 -2.20 10.42
CA TYR A 129 16.68 -1.63 10.50
C TYR A 129 15.71 -2.24 9.47
N ARG A 130 15.81 -3.54 9.21
CA ARG A 130 14.91 -4.28 8.29
C ARG A 130 13.48 -4.51 8.81
N HIS A 131 13.14 -4.03 10.00
CA HIS A 131 11.87 -4.30 10.68
C HIS A 131 11.08 -3.03 11.02
N SER A 132 11.24 -1.97 10.24
CA SER A 132 10.43 -0.76 10.35
C SER A 132 10.05 -0.27 8.97
#